data_AF-A0A1G1ZV50-F1
#
_entry.id   AF-A0A1G1ZV50-F1
#
_cell.length_a   1.000
_cell.length_b   1.000
_cell.length_c   1.000
_cell.angle_alpha   90.00
_cell.angle_beta   90.00
_cell.angle_gamma   90.00
#
_symmetry.space_group_name_H-M   'P 1'
#
loop_
_entity.id
_entity.type
_entity.pdbx_description
1 polymer ?
#
loop_
_entity_poly.entity_id
_entity_poly.type
_entity_poly.pdbx_seq_one_letter_code
_entity_poly.pdbx_strand_id
1 'polypeptide(L)'
;MSQKIKPNSFRLGIHQDWDSRWFLGKKTPYFLEEDMEIRKVVNAKIGTAGIDKIVIERNSSQCKVTIKAAKPGLVIGRGGKGIEDLTKIIEATILKVAKKYKTKLVGKLSKPALILNVEELKRSDISARVLAQQMAWDLEKRLPFRRTMKKYLESIMQNREVQGAKIRMSGRLDGNEIARTEWLAKGRLPLTTLRSNIDYAEGTAFTTYGTVGIKVWIYKGEIH
;
A
#
# COMPACT_ATOMS: atom_id res chain seq x y z
N MET A 1 24.78 -4.50 -9.38
CA MET A 1 23.89 -4.31 -8.20
C MET A 1 23.51 -5.69 -7.66
N SER A 2 23.75 -5.98 -6.38
CA SER A 2 23.25 -7.22 -5.76
C SER A 2 21.73 -7.18 -5.64
N GLN A 3 21.06 -8.27 -5.97
CA GLN A 3 19.62 -8.43 -5.77
C GLN A 3 19.35 -8.62 -4.26
N LYS A 4 18.30 -7.99 -3.75
CA LYS A 4 17.84 -8.12 -2.36
C LYS A 4 16.36 -8.49 -2.35
N ILE A 5 15.96 -9.33 -1.42
CA ILE A 5 14.56 -9.73 -1.25
C ILE A 5 13.72 -8.60 -0.62
N LYS A 6 12.41 -8.58 -0.90
CA LYS A 6 11.47 -7.64 -0.27
C LYS A 6 11.37 -7.94 1.24
N PRO A 7 11.66 -6.97 2.13
CA PRO A 7 11.68 -7.21 3.58
C PRO A 7 10.37 -7.75 4.14
N ASN A 8 9.23 -7.25 3.64
CA ASN A 8 7.91 -7.70 4.06
C ASN A 8 7.68 -9.18 3.69
N SER A 9 7.96 -9.54 2.43
CA SER A 9 7.81 -10.91 1.95
C SER A 9 8.73 -11.89 2.67
N PHE A 10 9.95 -11.46 3.02
CA PHE A 10 10.90 -12.28 3.77
C PHE A 10 10.44 -12.62 5.21
N ARG A 11 9.52 -11.83 5.77
CA ARG A 11 9.01 -11.95 7.15
C ARG A 11 7.57 -12.45 7.22
N LEU A 12 6.99 -12.73 6.05
CA LEU A 12 5.62 -13.14 5.91
C LEU A 12 5.44 -14.55 6.49
N GLY A 13 4.45 -14.75 7.35
CA GLY A 13 4.21 -16.01 8.06
C GLY A 13 5.06 -16.23 9.32
N ILE A 14 6.03 -15.33 9.61
CA ILE A 14 6.78 -15.33 10.87
C ILE A 14 6.16 -14.32 11.83
N HIS A 15 6.14 -13.05 11.43
CA HIS A 15 5.50 -11.98 12.20
C HIS A 15 4.67 -11.02 11.35
N GLN A 16 4.75 -11.09 10.02
CA GLN A 16 3.86 -10.35 9.13
C GLN A 16 2.72 -11.24 8.62
N ASP A 17 1.51 -10.71 8.75
CA ASP A 17 0.29 -11.33 8.26
C ASP A 17 0.01 -11.04 6.78
N TRP A 18 -0.72 -11.96 6.17
CA TRP A 18 -1.30 -11.79 4.83
C TRP A 18 -2.32 -10.66 4.77
N ASP A 19 -2.32 -9.93 3.65
CA ASP A 19 -3.31 -8.88 3.37
C ASP A 19 -4.66 -9.45 2.90
N SER A 20 -4.64 -10.57 2.17
CA SER A 20 -5.85 -11.27 1.74
C SER A 20 -5.96 -12.55 2.56
N ARG A 21 -7.06 -12.71 3.29
CA ARG A 21 -7.32 -13.85 4.19
C ARG A 21 -8.58 -14.57 3.74
N TRP A 22 -8.40 -15.63 2.97
CA TRP A 22 -9.47 -16.50 2.52
C TRP A 22 -8.88 -17.83 2.01
N PHE A 23 -9.70 -18.89 2.01
CA PHE A 23 -9.29 -20.21 1.52
C PHE A 23 -10.41 -20.82 0.67
N LEU A 24 -10.21 -20.85 -0.65
CA LEU A 24 -11.26 -21.17 -1.63
C LEU A 24 -10.74 -22.09 -2.75
N GLY A 25 -10.14 -23.23 -2.37
CA GLY A 25 -9.77 -24.37 -3.22
C GLY A 25 -9.69 -24.11 -4.74
N LYS A 26 -10.62 -24.70 -5.51
CA LYS A 26 -10.66 -24.61 -7.00
C LYS A 26 -11.04 -23.22 -7.54
N LYS A 27 -11.59 -22.32 -6.73
CA LYS A 27 -12.04 -20.98 -7.15
C LYS A 27 -10.96 -19.91 -6.94
N THR A 28 -9.77 -20.29 -6.50
CA THR A 28 -8.64 -19.38 -6.23
C THR A 28 -8.32 -18.40 -7.38
N PRO A 29 -8.25 -18.80 -8.66
CA PRO A 29 -7.91 -17.86 -9.74
C PRO A 29 -8.92 -16.72 -9.90
N TYR A 30 -10.21 -17.04 -9.76
CA TYR A 30 -11.30 -16.06 -9.85
C TYR A 30 -11.19 -15.00 -8.74
N PHE A 31 -11.04 -15.47 -7.50
CA PHE A 31 -10.94 -14.61 -6.32
C PHE A 31 -9.65 -13.79 -6.26
N LEU A 32 -8.57 -14.31 -6.83
CA LEU A 32 -7.31 -13.57 -6.99
C LEU A 32 -7.48 -12.39 -7.96
N GLU A 33 -8.09 -12.61 -9.13
CA GLU A 33 -8.33 -11.54 -10.09
C GLU A 33 -9.29 -10.48 -9.51
N GLU A 34 -10.32 -10.92 -8.79
CA GLU A 34 -11.24 -10.03 -8.09
C GLU A 34 -10.49 -9.15 -7.06
N ASP A 35 -9.62 -9.73 -6.22
CA ASP A 35 -8.81 -8.96 -5.25
C ASP A 35 -7.91 -7.93 -5.93
N MET A 36 -7.30 -8.29 -7.07
CA MET A 36 -6.44 -7.39 -7.82
C MET A 36 -7.21 -6.19 -8.35
N GLU A 37 -8.39 -6.41 -8.93
CA GLU A 37 -9.25 -5.34 -9.45
C GLU A 37 -9.78 -4.44 -8.33
N ILE A 38 -10.22 -5.02 -7.19
CA ILE A 38 -10.62 -4.24 -6.01
C ILE A 38 -9.49 -3.32 -5.56
N ARG A 39 -8.25 -3.85 -5.42
CA ARG A 39 -7.09 -3.05 -5.01
C ARG A 39 -6.77 -1.94 -6.02
N LYS A 40 -6.89 -2.18 -7.33
CA LYS A 40 -6.66 -1.14 -8.35
C LYS A 40 -7.67 0.00 -8.23
N VAL A 41 -8.95 -0.35 -8.10
CA VAL A 41 -10.06 0.61 -7.98
C VAL A 41 -9.92 1.46 -6.72
N VAL A 42 -9.63 0.82 -5.59
CA VAL A 42 -9.44 1.51 -4.30
C VAL A 42 -8.25 2.48 -4.38
N ASN A 43 -7.11 2.06 -4.94
CA ASN A 43 -5.95 2.94 -5.10
C ASN A 43 -6.22 4.10 -6.07
N ALA A 44 -6.96 3.87 -7.15
CA ALA A 44 -7.28 4.92 -8.12
C ALA A 44 -8.24 5.98 -7.55
N LYS A 45 -9.26 5.57 -6.78
CA LYS A 45 -10.28 6.48 -6.26
C LYS A 45 -9.86 7.21 -4.98
N ILE A 46 -9.11 6.53 -4.11
CA ILE A 46 -8.81 6.99 -2.75
C ILE A 46 -7.29 7.22 -2.54
N GLY A 47 -6.49 7.23 -3.61
CA GLY A 47 -5.04 7.42 -3.51
C GLY A 47 -4.62 8.69 -2.77
N THR A 48 -5.45 9.74 -2.82
CA THR A 48 -5.23 11.01 -2.10
C THR A 48 -5.38 10.91 -0.58
N ALA A 49 -6.05 9.88 -0.05
CA ALA A 49 -6.27 9.72 1.39
C ALA A 49 -5.07 9.11 2.14
N GLY A 50 -4.04 8.65 1.42
CA GLY A 50 -2.88 7.97 2.01
C GLY A 50 -3.24 6.58 2.50
N ILE A 51 -3.28 5.61 1.59
CA ILE A 51 -3.68 4.22 1.90
C ILE A 51 -2.46 3.45 2.41
N ASP A 52 -2.58 2.87 3.60
CA ASP A 52 -1.54 2.04 4.23
C ASP A 52 -1.70 0.57 3.86
N LYS A 53 -2.88 0.00 4.18
CA LYS A 53 -3.17 -1.42 3.99
C LYS A 53 -4.60 -1.62 3.51
N ILE A 54 -4.78 -2.53 2.57
CA ILE A 54 -6.09 -3.02 2.14
C ILE A 54 -6.15 -4.48 2.54
N VAL A 55 -6.96 -4.79 3.54
CA VAL A 55 -7.17 -6.15 4.02
C VAL A 55 -8.47 -6.67 3.43
N ILE A 56 -8.41 -7.81 2.76
CA ILE A 56 -9.58 -8.45 2.15
C ILE A 56 -9.79 -9.79 2.86
N GLU A 57 -10.90 -9.90 3.57
CA GLU A 57 -11.31 -11.13 4.24
C GLU A 57 -12.57 -11.66 3.55
N ARG A 58 -12.56 -12.93 3.12
CA ARG A 58 -13.75 -13.56 2.53
C ARG A 58 -14.21 -14.73 3.37
N ASN A 59 -15.47 -14.68 3.76
CA ASN A 59 -16.22 -15.81 4.29
C ASN A 59 -17.06 -16.44 3.16
N SER A 60 -17.75 -17.54 3.44
CA SER A 60 -18.59 -18.24 2.46
C SER A 60 -19.69 -17.36 1.84
N SER A 61 -20.16 -16.34 2.55
CA SER A 61 -21.29 -15.48 2.17
C SER A 61 -20.97 -13.98 2.10
N GLN A 62 -19.84 -13.54 2.64
CA GLN A 62 -19.53 -12.12 2.82
C GLN A 62 -18.09 -11.81 2.41
N CYS A 63 -17.91 -10.67 1.75
CA CYS A 63 -16.59 -10.12 1.42
C CYS A 63 -16.40 -8.86 2.25
N LYS A 64 -15.45 -8.89 3.18
CA LYS A 64 -15.11 -7.77 4.05
C LYS A 64 -13.83 -7.12 3.55
N VAL A 65 -13.92 -5.85 3.19
CA VAL A 65 -12.75 -5.06 2.76
C VAL A 65 -12.50 -3.99 3.81
N THR A 66 -11.37 -4.14 4.51
CA THR A 66 -10.92 -3.18 5.51
C THR A 66 -9.81 -2.32 4.93
N ILE A 67 -10.06 -1.02 4.81
CA ILE A 67 -9.13 -0.03 4.30
C ILE A 67 -8.54 0.74 5.48
N LYS A 68 -7.23 0.61 5.69
CA LYS A 68 -6.47 1.41 6.65
C LYS A 68 -5.94 2.66 5.94
N ALA A 69 -6.43 3.81 6.34
CA ALA A 69 -6.08 5.09 5.72
C ALA A 69 -5.54 6.09 6.75
N ALA A 70 -4.60 6.93 6.30
CA ALA A 70 -4.07 8.03 7.09
C ALA A 70 -5.10 9.14 7.32
N LYS A 71 -5.99 9.38 6.35
CA LYS A 71 -7.05 10.41 6.42
C LYS A 71 -8.41 9.78 6.13
N PRO A 72 -9.07 9.15 7.12
CA PRO A 72 -10.37 8.49 6.91
C PRO A 72 -11.46 9.47 6.45
N GLY A 73 -11.42 10.73 6.88
CA GLY A 73 -12.41 11.74 6.49
C GLY A 73 -12.49 11.98 4.97
N LEU A 74 -11.36 11.85 4.25
CA LEU A 74 -11.35 11.95 2.78
C LEU A 74 -11.98 10.72 2.11
N VAL A 75 -11.94 9.57 2.77
CA VAL A 75 -12.54 8.31 2.30
C VAL A 75 -14.06 8.32 2.51
N ILE A 76 -14.51 8.80 3.67
CA ILE A 76 -15.93 8.84 4.05
C ILE A 76 -16.68 9.92 3.25
N GLY A 77 -16.03 11.06 3.01
CA GLY A 77 -16.63 12.20 2.32
C GLY A 77 -17.73 12.90 3.14
N ARG A 78 -18.43 13.84 2.51
CA ARG A 78 -19.51 14.60 3.17
C ARG A 78 -20.76 13.72 3.31
N GLY A 79 -21.14 13.41 4.55
CA GLY A 79 -22.36 12.66 4.87
C GLY A 79 -22.33 11.18 4.47
N GLY A 80 -21.16 10.54 4.41
CA GLY A 80 -21.03 9.10 4.12
C GLY A 80 -21.12 8.70 2.64
N LYS A 81 -21.37 9.66 1.74
CA LYS A 81 -21.48 9.41 0.28
C LYS A 81 -20.25 8.74 -0.32
N GLY A 82 -19.05 9.01 0.21
CA GLY A 82 -17.82 8.39 -0.28
C GLY A 82 -17.79 6.87 -0.11
N ILE A 83 -18.31 6.37 1.02
CA ILE A 83 -18.42 4.92 1.28
C ILE A 83 -19.47 4.30 0.34
N GLU A 84 -20.62 4.93 0.17
CA GLU A 84 -21.66 4.43 -0.73
C GLU A 84 -21.17 4.35 -2.17
N ASP A 85 -20.48 5.37 -2.65
CA ASP A 85 -19.93 5.42 -4.00
C ASP A 85 -18.85 4.34 -4.18
N LEU A 86 -17.96 4.18 -3.20
CA LEU A 86 -16.96 3.11 -3.22
C LEU A 86 -17.58 1.72 -3.22
N THR A 87 -18.63 1.52 -2.42
CA THR A 87 -19.38 0.25 -2.37
C THR A 87 -19.96 -0.07 -3.74
N LYS A 88 -20.65 0.89 -4.38
CA LYS A 88 -21.23 0.71 -5.72
C LYS A 88 -20.17 0.40 -6.77
N ILE A 89 -19.02 1.08 -6.73
CA ILE A 89 -17.93 0.84 -7.69
C ILE A 89 -17.32 -0.55 -7.48
N ILE A 90 -17.07 -0.95 -6.23
CA ILE A 90 -16.53 -2.27 -5.91
C ILE A 90 -17.51 -3.36 -6.35
N GLU A 91 -18.80 -3.22 -6.03
CA GLU A 91 -19.83 -4.15 -6.51
C GLU A 91 -19.85 -4.26 -8.05
N ALA A 92 -19.77 -3.12 -8.76
CA ALA A 92 -19.72 -3.11 -10.22
C ALA A 92 -18.47 -3.83 -10.75
N THR A 93 -17.32 -3.72 -10.07
CA THR A 93 -16.08 -4.41 -10.46
C THR A 93 -16.17 -5.92 -10.24
N ILE A 94 -16.75 -6.36 -9.11
CA ILE A 94 -17.02 -7.78 -8.84
C ILE A 94 -17.93 -8.36 -9.94
N LEU A 95 -18.99 -7.64 -10.34
CA LEU A 95 -19.87 -8.06 -11.42
C LEU A 95 -19.16 -8.15 -12.78
N LYS A 96 -18.22 -7.24 -13.08
CA LYS A 96 -17.41 -7.30 -14.31
C LYS A 96 -16.55 -8.55 -14.35
N VAL A 97 -15.85 -8.87 -13.25
CA VAL A 97 -15.03 -10.09 -13.16
C VAL A 97 -15.92 -11.33 -13.23
N ALA A 98 -17.06 -11.35 -12.54
CA ALA A 98 -18.03 -12.45 -12.63
C ALA A 98 -18.53 -12.70 -14.07
N LYS A 99 -18.76 -11.64 -14.85
CA LYS A 99 -19.13 -11.75 -16.28
C LYS A 99 -18.01 -12.34 -17.14
N LYS A 100 -16.75 -12.01 -16.86
CA LYS A 100 -15.58 -12.54 -17.58
C LYS A 100 -15.44 -14.06 -17.42
N TYR A 101 -15.76 -14.60 -16.25
CA TYR A 101 -15.72 -16.04 -15.95
C TYR A 101 -17.05 -16.77 -16.23
N LYS A 102 -17.99 -16.17 -16.98
CA LYS A 102 -19.29 -16.78 -17.37
C LYS A 102 -19.13 -17.94 -18.37
N THR A 103 -18.55 -19.04 -17.93
CA THR A 103 -18.88 -20.39 -18.40
C THR A 103 -18.50 -21.39 -17.31
N LYS A 104 -19.48 -22.15 -16.81
CA LYS A 104 -19.40 -23.33 -15.89
C LYS A 104 -19.56 -23.18 -14.36
N LEU A 105 -19.47 -22.01 -13.71
CA LEU A 105 -19.59 -21.94 -12.22
C LEU A 105 -20.57 -20.89 -11.65
N VAL A 106 -21.17 -20.04 -12.49
CA VAL A 106 -21.82 -18.78 -12.06
C VAL A 106 -23.34 -18.90 -11.94
N GLY A 107 -23.90 -20.12 -11.86
CA GLY A 107 -25.34 -20.31 -11.68
C GLY A 107 -25.87 -19.94 -10.29
N LYS A 108 -24.99 -19.84 -9.27
CA LYS A 108 -25.37 -19.65 -7.86
C LYS A 108 -24.29 -18.94 -7.01
N LEU A 109 -23.50 -18.02 -7.54
CA LEU A 109 -22.80 -17.09 -6.65
C LEU A 109 -23.80 -16.00 -6.25
N SER A 110 -24.49 -16.25 -5.14
CA SER A 110 -25.14 -15.20 -4.36
C SER A 110 -24.16 -14.03 -4.29
N LYS A 111 -24.62 -12.84 -4.63
CA LYS A 111 -23.88 -11.58 -4.44
C LYS A 111 -23.34 -11.61 -3.01
N PRO A 112 -22.03 -11.82 -2.77
CA PRO A 112 -21.54 -11.84 -1.40
C PRO A 112 -21.79 -10.43 -0.85
N ALA A 113 -22.40 -10.34 0.33
CA ALA A 113 -22.65 -9.04 0.94
C ALA A 113 -21.28 -8.37 1.18
N LEU A 114 -21.07 -7.22 0.53
CA LEU A 114 -19.84 -6.45 0.65
C LEU A 114 -19.92 -5.60 1.90
N ILE A 115 -18.98 -5.79 2.81
CA ILE A 115 -18.83 -4.97 4.02
C ILE A 115 -17.56 -4.15 3.85
N LEU A 116 -17.72 -2.82 3.70
CA LEU A 116 -16.58 -1.90 3.66
C LEU A 116 -16.35 -1.29 5.04
N ASN A 117 -15.16 -1.56 5.59
CA ASN A 117 -14.71 -0.95 6.84
C ASN A 117 -13.57 0.01 6.55
N VAL A 118 -13.68 1.25 7.03
CA VAL A 118 -12.59 2.23 6.97
C VAL A 118 -12.04 2.38 8.39
N GLU A 119 -10.77 2.01 8.56
CA GLU A 119 -10.06 2.12 9.82
C GLU A 119 -9.04 3.26 9.75
N GLU A 120 -8.99 4.06 10.81
CA GLU A 120 -8.00 5.11 10.95
C GLU A 120 -6.64 4.52 11.34
N LEU A 121 -5.60 4.94 10.61
CA LEU A 121 -4.24 4.63 10.98
C LEU A 121 -3.77 5.55 12.12
N LYS A 122 -3.63 4.99 13.33
CA LYS A 122 -3.23 5.75 14.54
C LYS A 122 -1.97 6.60 14.37
N ARG A 123 -1.00 6.15 13.56
CA ARG A 123 0.25 6.87 13.28
C ARG A 123 0.61 6.76 11.80
N SER A 124 0.20 7.77 11.03
CA SER A 124 0.47 7.88 9.61
C SER A 124 1.94 8.17 9.29
N ASP A 125 2.64 8.87 10.18
CA ASP A 125 4.05 9.29 9.99
C ASP A 125 5.05 8.13 10.11
N ILE A 126 4.61 6.94 10.51
CA ILE A 126 5.46 5.75 10.70
C ILE A 126 5.16 4.68 9.64
N SER A 127 4.12 4.86 8.82
CA SER A 127 3.80 3.94 7.73
C SER A 127 4.69 4.19 6.53
N ALA A 128 5.45 3.16 6.12
CA ALA A 128 6.31 3.27 4.95
C ALA A 128 5.50 3.56 3.67
N ARG A 129 4.28 3.01 3.56
CA ARG A 129 3.44 3.14 2.36
C ARG A 129 2.85 4.54 2.23
N VAL A 130 2.34 5.10 3.32
CA VAL A 130 1.80 6.47 3.34
C VAL A 130 2.92 7.46 3.04
N LEU A 131 4.09 7.29 3.64
CA LEU A 131 5.25 8.16 3.40
C LEU A 131 5.77 8.06 1.96
N ALA A 132 5.79 6.86 1.37
CA ALA A 132 6.17 6.68 -0.02
C ALA A 132 5.21 7.42 -0.98
N GLN A 133 3.90 7.38 -0.70
CA GLN A 133 2.89 8.12 -1.47
C GLN A 133 3.04 9.64 -1.32
N GLN A 134 3.25 10.12 -0.09
CA GLN A 134 3.46 11.54 0.18
C GLN A 134 4.73 12.07 -0.49
N MET A 135 5.83 11.32 -0.43
CA MET A 135 7.05 11.66 -1.16
C MET A 135 6.84 11.67 -2.68
N ALA A 136 6.06 10.73 -3.21
CA ALA A 136 5.73 10.72 -4.64
C ALA A 136 4.99 12.01 -5.04
N TRP A 137 3.99 12.40 -4.26
CA TRP A 137 3.22 13.62 -4.48
C TRP A 137 4.06 14.89 -4.38
N ASP A 138 4.99 14.94 -3.42
CA ASP A 138 5.91 16.07 -3.27
C ASP A 138 6.86 16.20 -4.47
N LEU A 139 7.35 15.09 -5.02
CA LEU A 139 8.17 15.08 -6.24
C LEU A 139 7.38 15.47 -7.48
N GLU A 140 6.11 15.05 -7.59
CA GLU A 140 5.21 15.45 -8.68
C GLU A 140 4.95 16.96 -8.67
N LYS A 141 4.94 17.57 -7.48
CA LYS A 141 4.89 19.02 -7.28
C LYS A 141 6.21 19.75 -7.51
N ARG A 142 7.23 19.07 -8.03
CA ARG A 142 8.56 19.61 -8.35
C ARG A 142 9.32 20.10 -7.11
N LEU A 143 9.08 19.52 -5.94
CA LEU A 143 9.94 19.79 -4.78
C LEU A 143 11.32 19.12 -4.97
N PRO A 144 12.43 19.80 -4.62
CA PRO A 144 13.77 19.23 -4.75
C PRO A 144 13.93 17.93 -3.98
N PHE A 145 14.35 16.85 -4.65
CA PHE A 145 14.32 15.51 -4.07
C PHE A 145 15.19 15.39 -2.80
N ARG A 146 16.35 16.06 -2.73
CA ARG A 146 17.22 16.05 -1.53
C ARG A 146 16.53 16.67 -0.32
N ARG A 147 15.82 17.78 -0.50
CA ARG A 147 15.08 18.45 0.57
C ARG A 147 13.95 17.56 1.05
N THR A 148 13.20 16.98 0.12
CA THR A 148 12.12 16.02 0.40
C THR A 148 12.66 14.82 1.19
N MET A 149 13.74 14.17 0.74
CA MET A 149 14.34 13.04 1.44
C MET A 149 14.78 13.39 2.86
N LYS A 150 15.47 14.51 3.07
CA LYS A 150 15.90 14.95 4.41
C LYS A 150 14.70 15.21 5.33
N LYS A 151 13.70 15.96 4.84
CA LYS A 151 12.48 16.28 5.58
C LYS A 151 11.77 15.02 6.09
N TYR A 152 11.54 14.04 5.22
CA TYR A 152 10.87 12.80 5.63
C TYR A 152 11.75 11.91 6.51
N LEU A 153 13.05 11.83 6.25
CA LEU A 153 13.98 11.08 7.10
C LEU A 153 14.01 11.64 8.53
N GLU A 154 14.03 12.97 8.68
CA GLU A 154 14.01 13.62 9.98
C GLU A 154 12.66 13.42 10.69
N SER A 155 11.54 13.58 9.98
CA SER A 155 10.20 13.33 10.52
C SER A 155 10.05 11.88 11.03
N ILE A 156 10.51 10.90 10.26
CA ILE A 156 10.49 9.49 10.66
C ILE A 156 11.32 9.26 11.93
N MET A 157 12.51 9.85 12.01
CA MET A 157 13.44 9.65 13.14
C MET A 157 13.06 10.42 14.40
N GLN A 158 12.17 11.41 14.32
CA GLN A 158 11.61 12.08 15.51
C GLN A 158 10.69 11.16 16.31
N ASN A 159 10.13 10.13 15.67
CA ASN A 159 9.25 9.17 16.32
C ASN A 159 10.04 8.19 17.21
N ARG A 160 9.66 8.10 18.49
CA ARG A 160 10.35 7.26 19.50
C ARG A 160 10.34 5.76 19.19
N GLU A 161 9.36 5.28 18.43
CA GLU A 161 9.25 3.86 18.05
C GLU A 161 10.19 3.47 16.91
N VAL A 162 10.74 4.45 16.19
CA VAL A 162 11.59 4.18 15.03
C VAL A 162 13.05 4.19 15.47
N GLN A 163 13.72 3.05 15.27
CA GLN A 163 15.14 2.90 15.58
C GLN A 163 16.04 3.13 14.37
N GLY A 164 15.47 3.12 13.17
CA GLY A 164 16.16 3.58 11.97
C GLY A 164 15.29 3.58 10.73
N ALA A 165 15.73 4.33 9.74
CA ALA A 165 15.03 4.49 8.48
C ALA A 165 16.02 4.62 7.32
N LYS A 166 15.58 4.16 6.15
CA LYS A 166 16.29 4.34 4.88
C LYS A 166 15.30 4.76 3.82
N ILE A 167 15.68 5.76 3.04
CA ILE A 167 14.93 6.23 1.87
C ILE A 167 15.86 6.13 0.67
N ARG A 168 15.39 5.52 -0.41
CA ARG A 168 16.10 5.43 -1.69
C ARG A 168 15.20 5.98 -2.78
N MET A 169 15.75 6.88 -3.60
CA MET A 169 15.10 7.38 -4.81
C MET A 169 15.96 7.04 -6.02
N SER A 170 15.32 6.58 -7.10
CA SER A 170 16.00 6.20 -8.34
C SER A 170 15.22 6.66 -9.55
N GLY A 171 15.92 7.31 -10.49
CA GLY A 171 15.33 7.83 -11.73
C GLY A 171 16.05 9.09 -12.20
N ARG A 172 15.39 9.87 -13.05
CA ARG A 172 15.87 11.18 -13.53
C ARG A 172 15.62 12.27 -12.47
N LEU A 173 16.40 12.22 -11.39
CA LEU A 173 16.27 13.13 -10.26
C LEU A 173 16.58 14.57 -10.69
N ASP A 174 15.71 15.52 -10.34
CA ASP A 174 15.74 16.94 -10.77
C ASP A 174 15.78 17.15 -12.29
N GLY A 175 15.30 16.19 -13.08
CA GLY A 175 15.23 16.31 -14.54
C GLY A 175 16.56 16.07 -15.27
N ASN A 176 17.60 15.62 -14.56
CA ASN A 176 18.86 15.21 -15.17
C ASN A 176 18.63 14.16 -16.27
N GLU A 177 19.44 14.23 -17.33
CA GLU A 177 19.34 13.33 -18.48
C GLU A 177 19.66 11.88 -18.08
N ILE A 178 20.73 11.68 -17.31
CA ILE A 178 21.16 10.37 -16.83
C ILE A 178 20.44 10.04 -15.52
N ALA A 179 19.78 8.89 -15.48
CA ALA A 179 19.13 8.40 -14.27
C ALA A 179 20.19 8.05 -13.20
N ARG A 180 19.94 8.49 -11.97
CA ARG A 180 20.79 8.23 -10.81
C ARG A 180 20.00 7.61 -9.67
N THR A 181 20.71 6.96 -8.76
CA THR A 181 20.13 6.45 -7.51
C THR A 181 20.78 7.18 -6.34
N GLU A 182 19.98 7.81 -5.50
CA GLU A 182 20.44 8.45 -4.26
C GLU A 182 19.70 7.81 -3.07
N TRP A 183 20.39 7.64 -1.96
CA TRP A 183 19.80 7.07 -0.75
C TRP A 183 20.34 7.78 0.49
N LEU A 184 19.46 7.95 1.48
CA LEU A 184 19.81 8.43 2.81
C LEU A 184 19.35 7.39 3.82
N ALA A 185 20.14 7.19 4.87
CA ALA A 185 19.81 6.31 5.98
C ALA A 185 20.23 6.95 7.30
N LYS A 186 19.48 6.68 8.36
CA LYS A 186 19.77 7.13 9.72
C LYS A 186 19.31 6.07 10.72
N GLY A 187 20.08 5.86 11.79
CA GLY A 187 19.79 4.82 12.79
C GLY A 187 20.18 3.41 12.34
N ARG A 188 19.58 2.41 13.00
CA ARG A 188 19.87 0.97 12.77
C ARG A 188 18.87 0.36 11.78
N LEU A 189 19.33 -0.53 10.90
CA LEU A 189 18.45 -1.19 9.93
C LEU A 189 18.90 -2.62 9.59
N PRO A 190 18.64 -3.60 10.49
CA PRO A 190 19.06 -4.99 10.30
C PRO A 190 18.15 -5.73 9.31
N LEU A 191 18.49 -5.73 8.01
CA LEU A 191 17.65 -6.37 6.97
C LEU A 191 17.62 -7.90 7.03
N THR A 192 18.68 -8.52 7.55
CA THR A 192 18.87 -9.98 7.58
C THR A 192 18.17 -10.65 8.77
N THR A 193 18.03 -9.94 9.89
CA THR A 193 17.39 -10.47 11.11
C THR A 193 15.89 -10.67 10.88
N LEU A 194 15.39 -11.90 11.04
CA LEU A 194 13.97 -12.20 10.84
C LEU A 194 13.06 -11.61 11.92
N ARG A 195 13.56 -11.42 13.14
CA ARG A 195 12.81 -10.81 14.26
C ARG A 195 12.66 -9.30 14.17
N SER A 196 13.40 -8.64 13.27
CA SER A 196 13.33 -7.19 13.13
C SER A 196 11.99 -6.78 12.48
N ASN A 197 11.22 -5.91 13.12
CA ASN A 197 10.01 -5.33 12.56
C ASN A 197 10.37 -4.25 11.55
N ILE A 198 10.42 -4.62 10.27
CA ILE A 198 10.73 -3.71 9.18
C ILE A 198 9.50 -3.53 8.31
N ASP A 199 9.07 -2.29 8.21
CA ASP A 199 8.03 -1.85 7.30
C ASP A 199 8.69 -1.34 6.01
N TYR A 200 8.30 -1.94 4.89
CA TYR A 200 8.81 -1.62 3.57
C TYR A 200 7.70 -1.23 2.61
N ALA A 201 7.92 -0.16 1.87
CA ALA A 201 7.04 0.23 0.78
C ALA A 201 7.79 0.79 -0.42
N GLU A 202 7.11 0.71 -1.57
CA GLU A 202 7.55 1.30 -2.82
C GLU A 202 6.49 2.30 -3.28
N GLY A 203 6.94 3.42 -3.83
CA GLY A 203 6.12 4.43 -4.47
C GLY A 203 6.73 4.81 -5.82
N THR A 204 5.89 5.20 -6.76
CA THR A 204 6.32 5.70 -8.07
C THR A 204 5.76 7.09 -8.24
N ALA A 205 6.64 8.07 -8.45
CA ALA A 205 6.25 9.43 -8.79
C ALA A 205 6.27 9.60 -10.31
N PHE A 206 5.22 10.20 -10.86
CA PHE A 206 5.10 10.47 -12.29
C PHE A 206 5.45 11.94 -12.57
N THR A 207 6.71 12.19 -12.92
CA THR A 207 7.20 13.54 -13.23
C THR A 207 7.17 13.81 -14.73
N THR A 208 7.30 15.08 -15.12
CA THR A 208 7.38 15.48 -16.54
C THR A 208 8.53 14.83 -17.30
N TYR A 209 9.62 14.48 -16.60
CA TYR A 209 10.83 13.90 -17.21
C TYR A 209 10.83 12.36 -17.23
N GLY A 210 9.78 11.73 -16.68
CA GLY A 210 9.64 10.28 -16.55
C GLY A 210 9.27 9.87 -15.12
N THR A 211 9.54 8.62 -14.78
CA THR A 211 9.19 8.05 -13.48
C THR A 211 10.35 8.07 -12.50
N VAL A 212 10.05 8.36 -11.23
CA VAL A 212 11.00 8.26 -10.12
C VAL A 212 10.50 7.20 -9.16
N GLY A 213 11.30 6.14 -8.97
CA GLY A 213 11.03 5.09 -8.00
C GLY A 213 11.49 5.49 -6.61
N ILE A 214 10.64 5.30 -5.61
CA ILE A 214 10.88 5.60 -4.21
C ILE A 214 10.77 4.30 -3.44
N LYS A 215 11.75 4.00 -2.59
CA LYS A 215 11.76 2.84 -1.70
C LYS A 215 12.03 3.31 -0.29
N VAL A 216 11.20 2.88 0.65
CA VAL A 216 11.25 3.30 2.06
C VAL A 216 11.36 2.07 2.93
N TRP A 217 12.32 2.08 3.85
CA TRP A 217 12.47 1.09 4.91
C TRP A 217 12.38 1.81 6.25
N ILE A 218 11.54 1.31 7.14
CA ILE A 218 11.39 1.82 8.50
C ILE A 218 11.53 0.65 9.46
N TYR A 219 12.46 0.75 10.40
CA TYR A 219 12.70 -0.24 11.42
C TYR A 219 12.10 0.22 12.75
N LYS A 220 11.11 -0.54 13.25
CA LYS A 220 10.29 -0.22 14.43
C LYS A 220 10.72 -1.01 15.68
N GLY A 221 11.93 -1.54 15.70
CA GLY A 221 12.44 -2.41 16.76
C GLY A 221 12.26 -3.91 16.47
N GLU A 222 12.55 -4.75 17.47
CA GLU A 222 12.40 -6.20 17.39
C GLU A 222 11.07 -6.65 18.01
N ILE A 223 10.51 -7.72 17.44
CA ILE A 223 9.34 -8.41 18.00
C ILE A 223 9.87 -9.61 18.80
N HIS A 224 9.45 -9.68 20.06
CA HIS A 224 9.78 -10.78 20.97
C HIS A 224 8.65 -11.81 21.00
#